data_AF-A0A967NYV3-F1
#
_entry.id   AF-A0A967NYV3-F1
#
_cell.length_a   1.000
_cell.length_b   1.000
_cell.length_c   1.000
_cell.angle_alpha   90.00
_cell.angle_beta   90.00
_cell.angle_gamma   90.00
#
_symmetry.space_group_name_H-M   'P 1'
#
loop_
_entity.id
_entity.type
_entity.pdbx_description
1 polymer ?
#
loop_
_entity_poly.entity_id
_entity_poly.type
_entity_poly.pdbx_seq_one_letter_code
_entity_poly.pdbx_strand_id
1 'polypeptide(L)'
;HGPAYQVLHNSWRSGDQVIGLLSQKLPANHQPENLPTIATPRLIELCFQTAGIWEMGVQLRMGLPYHIDRLNILRSSTKPDGPEGKMHAVVSPGADGNFNATVIDSKGDVHLTVEGYRTMELPNAVENTQLKPLKDIFNH
;
A
#
# COMPACT_ATOMS: atom_id res chain seq x y z
N HIS A 1 -11.96 -1.12 2.34
CA HIS A 1 -11.85 0.35 2.23
C HIS A 1 -13.02 0.93 1.45
N GLY A 2 -13.40 2.20 1.72
CA GLY A 2 -14.42 2.92 0.95
C GLY A 2 -13.96 3.22 -0.49
N PRO A 3 -14.88 3.61 -1.41
CA PRO A 3 -14.61 3.62 -2.86
C PRO A 3 -13.37 4.44 -3.29
N ALA A 4 -13.15 5.61 -2.70
CA ALA A 4 -12.00 6.47 -3.02
C ALA A 4 -10.64 5.90 -2.61
N TYR A 5 -10.63 4.87 -1.77
CA TYR A 5 -9.45 4.23 -1.18
C TYR A 5 -9.34 2.74 -1.53
N GLN A 6 -10.04 2.26 -2.55
CA GLN A 6 -9.79 0.94 -3.16
C GLN A 6 -8.58 1.03 -4.12
N VAL A 7 -7.44 1.45 -3.56
CA VAL A 7 -6.25 1.87 -4.30
C VAL A 7 -5.46 0.71 -4.91
N LEU A 8 -5.69 -0.52 -4.46
CA LEU A 8 -4.97 -1.69 -4.98
C LEU A 8 -5.75 -2.34 -6.13
N HIS A 9 -5.20 -2.27 -7.34
CA HIS A 9 -5.75 -2.96 -8.52
C HIS A 9 -5.37 -4.44 -8.49
N ASN A 10 -4.06 -4.70 -8.39
CA ASN A 10 -3.45 -6.02 -8.35
C ASN A 10 -2.32 -6.02 -7.32
N SER A 11 -2.02 -7.19 -6.76
CA SER A 11 -0.82 -7.41 -5.94
C SER A 11 -0.19 -8.76 -6.25
N TRP A 12 1.14 -8.82 -6.21
CA TRP A 12 1.90 -10.05 -6.43
C TRP A 12 3.22 -10.05 -5.66
N ARG A 13 3.76 -11.24 -5.41
CA ARG A 13 5.08 -11.43 -4.80
C ARG A 13 6.18 -11.31 -5.87
N SER A 14 7.29 -10.67 -5.52
CA SER A 14 8.51 -10.63 -6.34
C SER A 14 9.73 -10.80 -5.43
N GLY A 15 10.31 -12.01 -5.42
CA GLY A 15 11.32 -12.38 -4.41
C GLY A 15 10.76 -12.25 -2.99
N ASP A 16 11.44 -11.49 -2.14
CA ASP A 16 11.01 -11.22 -0.76
C ASP A 16 10.10 -9.98 -0.63
N GLN A 17 9.75 -9.36 -1.76
CA GLN A 17 8.93 -8.17 -1.80
C GLN A 17 7.50 -8.47 -2.24
N VAL A 18 6.59 -7.56 -1.91
CA VAL A 18 5.21 -7.54 -2.41
C VAL A 18 5.00 -6.27 -3.19
N ILE A 19 4.49 -6.42 -4.41
CA ILE A 19 4.25 -5.32 -5.33
C ILE A 19 2.76 -5.08 -5.42
N GLY A 20 2.32 -3.83 -5.20
CA GLY A 20 0.95 -3.40 -5.39
C GLY A 20 0.83 -2.40 -6.53
N LEU A 21 -0.07 -2.65 -7.48
CA LEU A 21 -0.38 -1.75 -8.59
C LEU A 21 -1.55 -0.83 -8.22
N LEU A 22 -1.39 0.47 -8.43
CA LEU A 22 -2.43 1.46 -8.17
C LEU A 22 -3.64 1.30 -9.12
N SER A 23 -4.84 1.31 -8.53
CA SER A 23 -6.12 1.41 -9.24
C SER A 23 -6.25 2.71 -10.01
N GLN A 24 -6.78 2.60 -11.22
CA GLN A 24 -7.14 3.75 -12.05
C GLN A 24 -8.60 4.14 -11.81
N LYS A 25 -8.94 5.41 -12.04
CA LYS A 25 -10.32 5.95 -11.97
C LYS A 25 -10.96 5.89 -10.58
N LEU A 26 -10.22 6.30 -9.55
CA LEU A 26 -10.73 6.40 -8.18
C LEU A 26 -11.61 7.64 -8.00
N PRO A 27 -12.77 7.54 -7.33
CA PRO A 27 -13.58 8.71 -6.96
C PRO A 27 -12.80 9.67 -6.06
N ALA A 28 -13.11 10.97 -6.09
CA ALA A 28 -12.45 12.02 -5.29
C ALA A 28 -12.16 11.59 -3.82
N ASN A 29 -10.94 11.83 -3.34
CA ASN A 29 -10.48 11.43 -2.00
C ASN A 29 -10.57 12.55 -0.95
N HIS A 30 -10.81 13.78 -1.38
CA HIS A 30 -10.91 14.95 -0.49
C HIS A 30 -11.79 16.03 -1.12
N GLN A 31 -12.13 17.04 -0.34
CA GLN A 31 -12.89 18.21 -0.76
C GLN A 31 -12.09 19.48 -0.39
N PRO A 32 -11.94 20.47 -1.29
CA PRO A 32 -12.35 20.46 -2.70
C PRO A 32 -11.57 19.43 -3.54
N GLU A 33 -12.25 18.75 -4.47
CA GLU A 33 -11.69 17.60 -5.20
C GLU A 33 -10.53 17.94 -6.14
N ASN A 34 -10.41 19.19 -6.55
CA ASN A 34 -9.48 19.67 -7.57
C ASN A 34 -8.22 20.33 -6.99
N LEU A 35 -8.02 20.28 -5.67
CA LEU A 35 -6.81 20.79 -5.05
C LEU A 35 -5.75 19.69 -4.93
N PRO A 36 -4.45 20.04 -5.06
CA PRO A 36 -3.40 19.08 -4.82
C PRO A 36 -3.25 18.78 -3.33
N THR A 37 -2.82 17.56 -3.03
CA THR A 37 -2.41 17.18 -1.66
C THR A 37 -0.91 16.99 -1.63
N ILE A 38 -0.24 17.51 -0.60
CA ILE A 38 1.21 17.34 -0.45
C ILE A 38 1.55 15.86 -0.30
N ALA A 39 0.86 15.18 0.63
CA ALA A 39 1.15 13.81 1.02
C ALA A 39 0.61 12.72 0.09
N THR A 40 -0.18 13.08 -0.93
CA THR A 40 -0.83 12.14 -1.86
C THR A 40 -1.40 10.89 -1.15
N PRO A 41 -2.44 11.03 -0.30
CA PRO A 41 -2.89 9.98 0.64
C PRO A 41 -3.09 8.60 0.01
N ARG A 42 -3.51 8.54 -1.26
CA ARG A 42 -3.71 7.28 -1.98
C ARG A 42 -2.42 6.50 -2.25
N LEU A 43 -1.28 7.18 -2.43
CA LEU A 43 0.02 6.51 -2.61
C LEU A 43 0.53 5.93 -1.29
N ILE A 44 0.26 6.61 -0.18
CA ILE A 44 0.53 6.09 1.17
C ILE A 44 -0.35 4.86 1.42
N GLU A 45 -1.65 4.96 1.13
CA GLU A 45 -2.57 3.82 1.28
C GLU A 45 -2.24 2.65 0.37
N LEU A 46 -1.68 2.90 -0.82
CA LEU A 46 -1.19 1.82 -1.68
C LEU A 46 -0.09 1.03 -0.95
N CYS A 47 0.80 1.69 -0.21
CA CYS A 47 1.82 1.02 0.59
C CYS A 47 1.18 0.18 1.71
N PHE A 48 0.23 0.75 2.46
CA PHE A 48 -0.41 0.05 3.57
C PHE A 48 -1.22 -1.16 3.11
N GLN A 49 -2.03 -1.02 2.07
CA GLN A 49 -2.83 -2.13 1.55
C GLN A 49 -1.94 -3.22 0.97
N THR A 50 -0.82 -2.86 0.31
CA THR A 50 0.15 -3.84 -0.19
C THR A 50 0.85 -4.59 0.94
N ALA A 51 1.24 -3.91 2.03
CA ALA A 51 1.75 -4.55 3.23
C ALA A 51 0.71 -5.48 3.88
N GLY A 52 -0.55 -5.05 3.90
CA GLY A 52 -1.67 -5.86 4.37
C GLY A 52 -1.87 -7.15 3.57
N ILE A 53 -1.61 -7.16 2.26
CA ILE A 53 -1.61 -8.40 1.46
C ILE A 53 -0.57 -9.40 1.97
N TRP A 54 0.66 -8.93 2.25
CA TRP A 54 1.70 -9.78 2.81
C TRP A 54 1.29 -10.31 4.18
N GLU A 55 0.81 -9.42 5.06
CA GLU A 55 0.42 -9.77 6.43
C GLU A 55 -0.70 -10.82 6.47
N MET A 56 -1.73 -10.63 5.64
CA MET A 56 -2.81 -11.60 5.49
C MET A 56 -2.32 -12.94 4.94
N GLY A 57 -1.39 -12.92 3.99
CA GLY A 57 -0.87 -14.12 3.34
C GLY A 57 0.09 -14.92 4.21
N VAL A 58 0.94 -14.24 4.97
CA VAL A 58 2.02 -14.86 5.77
C VAL A 58 1.64 -15.02 7.24
N GLN A 59 1.06 -13.99 7.85
CA GLN A 59 0.76 -13.98 9.29
C GLN A 59 -0.70 -14.30 9.60
N LEU A 60 -1.55 -14.39 8.58
CA LEU A 60 -2.97 -14.75 8.70
C LEU A 60 -3.78 -13.80 9.57
N ARG A 61 -3.32 -12.56 9.66
CA ARG A 61 -3.98 -11.49 10.40
C ARG A 61 -4.16 -10.28 9.51
N MET A 62 -5.04 -9.40 9.94
CA MET A 62 -5.04 -8.01 9.49
C MET A 62 -4.73 -7.11 10.66
N GLY A 63 -3.90 -6.11 10.39
CA GLY A 63 -3.61 -5.04 11.31
C GLY A 63 -4.02 -3.69 10.75
N LEU A 64 -4.37 -2.79 11.66
CA LEU A 64 -4.56 -1.38 11.34
C LEU A 64 -3.20 -0.68 11.30
N PRO A 65 -3.02 0.34 10.43
CA PRO A 65 -1.87 1.23 10.52
C PRO A 65 -1.69 1.74 11.96
N TYR A 66 -0.52 1.50 12.56
CA TYR A 66 -0.22 1.88 13.94
C TYR A 66 0.87 2.93 14.01
N HIS A 67 1.95 2.75 13.26
CA HIS A 67 3.13 3.63 13.34
C HIS A 67 3.92 3.66 12.04
N ILE A 68 4.59 4.77 11.76
CA ILE A 68 5.56 4.94 10.67
C ILE A 68 6.77 5.67 11.24
N ASP A 69 7.97 5.12 11.06
CA ASP A 69 9.20 5.77 11.53
C ASP A 69 9.49 7.01 10.67
N ARG A 70 9.33 6.90 9.35
CA ARG A 70 9.53 8.02 8.43
C ARG A 70 8.69 7.89 7.16
N LEU A 71 8.14 9.03 6.72
CA LEU A 71 7.54 9.21 5.40
C LEU A 71 8.34 10.29 4.66
N ASN A 72 8.95 9.93 3.53
CA ASN A 72 9.59 10.90 2.64
C ASN A 72 8.74 11.09 1.39
N ILE A 73 8.33 12.33 1.13
CA ILE A 73 7.63 12.71 -0.11
C ILE A 73 8.66 13.34 -1.03
N LEU A 74 9.04 12.62 -2.09
CA LEU A 74 10.10 13.03 -3.01
C LEU A 74 9.54 13.79 -4.22
N ARG A 75 8.36 13.38 -4.68
CA ARG A 75 7.63 14.04 -5.76
C ARG A 75 6.17 14.17 -5.34
N SER A 76 5.67 15.40 -5.33
CA SER A 76 4.25 15.67 -5.11
C SER A 76 3.62 16.01 -6.46
N SER A 77 2.47 15.40 -6.74
CA SER A 77 1.70 15.75 -7.93
C SER A 77 0.94 17.05 -7.69
N THR A 78 1.06 17.99 -8.61
CA THR A 78 0.18 19.16 -8.64
C THR A 78 -1.21 18.82 -9.21
N LYS A 79 -1.41 17.58 -9.69
CA LYS A 79 -2.69 17.11 -10.20
C LYS A 79 -3.55 16.54 -9.07
N PRO A 80 -4.88 16.79 -9.08
CA PRO A 80 -5.76 16.37 -7.99
C PRO A 80 -5.91 14.86 -7.88
N ASP A 81 -5.87 14.16 -9.02
CA ASP A 81 -6.00 12.70 -9.09
C ASP A 81 -4.70 11.95 -8.73
N GLY A 82 -3.63 12.69 -8.41
CA GLY A 82 -2.31 12.14 -8.19
C GLY A 82 -1.45 12.15 -9.46
N PRO A 83 -0.27 11.52 -9.43
CA PRO A 83 0.64 11.51 -10.58
C PRO A 83 0.13 10.62 -11.72
N GLU A 84 0.46 10.99 -12.97
CA GLU A 84 0.05 10.26 -14.16
C GLU A 84 0.87 8.97 -14.37
N GLY A 85 0.22 7.95 -14.93
CA GLY A 85 0.85 6.68 -15.27
C GLY A 85 0.60 5.59 -14.23
N LYS A 86 1.19 4.41 -14.46
CA LYS A 86 1.07 3.29 -13.51
C LYS A 86 2.05 3.49 -12.36
N MET A 87 1.52 3.41 -11.14
CA MET A 87 2.27 3.48 -9.89
C MET A 87 2.32 2.10 -9.24
N HIS A 88 3.50 1.74 -8.75
CA HIS A 88 3.73 0.49 -8.03
C HIS A 88 4.26 0.80 -6.64
N ALA A 89 3.64 0.26 -5.60
CA ALA A 89 4.23 0.17 -4.28
C ALA A 89 5.08 -1.10 -4.22
N VAL A 90 6.36 -0.95 -3.93
CA VAL A 90 7.30 -2.04 -3.65
C VAL A 90 7.44 -2.13 -2.13
N VAL A 91 6.83 -3.14 -1.52
CA VAL A 91 6.84 -3.34 -0.07
C VAL A 91 7.82 -4.45 0.30
N SER A 92 8.70 -4.15 1.25
CA SER A 92 9.66 -5.09 1.83
C SER A 92 9.32 -5.32 3.31
N PRO A 93 8.89 -6.53 3.69
CA PRO A 93 8.74 -6.91 5.09
C PRO A 93 10.11 -6.92 5.79
N GLY A 94 10.19 -6.35 6.99
CA GLY A 94 11.35 -6.37 7.86
C GLY A 94 11.28 -7.51 8.88
N ALA A 95 12.43 -7.82 9.49
CA ALA A 95 12.54 -8.92 10.46
C ALA A 95 11.67 -8.70 11.71
N ASP A 96 11.51 -7.45 12.17
CA ASP A 96 10.76 -7.11 13.39
C ASP A 96 9.26 -6.88 13.12
N GLY A 97 8.72 -7.43 12.03
CA GLY A 97 7.31 -7.25 11.64
C GLY A 97 6.96 -5.83 11.17
N ASN A 98 7.97 -5.00 10.88
CA ASN A 98 7.80 -3.73 10.21
C ASN A 98 7.80 -3.89 8.69
N PHE A 99 7.44 -2.83 7.96
CA PHE A 99 7.49 -2.78 6.52
C PHE A 99 8.18 -1.50 6.06
N ASN A 100 9.02 -1.63 5.03
CA ASN A 100 9.50 -0.51 4.24
C ASN A 100 8.80 -0.53 2.89
N ALA A 101 8.45 0.63 2.35
CA ALA A 101 7.78 0.73 1.07
C ALA A 101 8.35 1.85 0.22
N THR A 102 8.35 1.65 -1.09
CA THR A 102 8.73 2.66 -2.09
C THR A 102 7.66 2.71 -3.16
N VAL A 103 7.17 3.90 -3.51
CA VAL A 103 6.26 4.06 -4.66
C VAL A 103 7.05 4.54 -5.87
N ILE A 104 7.03 3.76 -6.94
CA ILE A 104 7.71 4.03 -8.20
C ILE A 104 6.72 4.12 -9.35
N ASP A 105 6.99 4.99 -10.32
CA ASP A 105 6.25 5.01 -11.57
C ASP A 105 6.87 4.11 -12.64
N SER A 106 6.27 4.11 -13.83
CA SER A 106 6.72 3.28 -14.96
C SER A 106 8.07 3.69 -15.56
N LYS A 107 8.60 4.86 -15.19
CA LYS A 107 9.93 5.34 -15.59
C LYS A 107 10.99 5.01 -14.54
N GLY A 108 10.58 4.48 -13.39
CA GLY A 108 11.46 4.22 -12.25
C GLY A 108 11.66 5.42 -11.34
N ASP A 109 10.92 6.52 -11.54
CA ASP A 109 10.98 7.66 -10.64
C ASP A 109 10.31 7.32 -9.31
N VAL A 110 10.96 7.67 -8.20
CA VAL A 110 10.43 7.44 -6.85
C VAL A 110 9.57 8.63 -6.40
N HIS A 111 8.33 8.36 -6.00
CA HIS A 111 7.38 9.39 -5.56
C HIS A 111 7.39 9.56 -4.04
N LEU A 112 7.40 8.46 -3.30
CA LEU A 112 7.53 8.48 -1.85
C LEU A 112 8.19 7.21 -1.31
N THR A 113 8.73 7.30 -0.10
CA THR A 113 9.16 6.16 0.70
C THR A 113 8.50 6.16 2.07
N VAL A 114 8.18 4.97 2.56
CA VAL A 114 7.69 4.72 3.91
C VAL A 114 8.69 3.80 4.59
N GLU A 115 9.10 4.15 5.80
CA GLU A 115 10.06 3.36 6.57
C GLU A 115 9.50 3.00 7.93
N GLY A 116 9.77 1.76 8.36
CA GLY A 116 9.37 1.27 9.67
C GLY A 116 7.85 1.30 9.89
N TYR A 117 7.05 1.09 8.84
CA TYR A 117 5.60 0.98 8.96
C TYR A 117 5.25 -0.24 9.80
N ARG A 118 4.42 -0.07 10.83
CA ARG A 118 3.96 -1.13 11.72
C ARG A 118 2.45 -1.13 11.79
N THR A 119 1.88 -2.32 11.92
CA THR A 119 0.46 -2.52 12.13
C THR A 119 0.20 -2.96 13.58
N MET A 120 -1.02 -2.70 14.06
CA MET A 120 -1.53 -3.30 15.29
C MET A 120 -2.62 -4.29 14.92
N GLU A 121 -2.54 -5.50 15.46
CA GLU A 121 -3.51 -6.57 15.17
C GLU A 121 -4.94 -6.14 15.48
N LEU A 122 -5.85 -6.44 14.56
CA LEU A 122 -7.28 -6.24 14.73
C LEU A 122 -7.92 -7.59 15.12
N PRO A 123 -8.45 -7.73 16.35
CA PRO A 123 -9.09 -8.98 16.77
C PRO A 123 -10.27 -9.33 15.83
N ASN A 124 -10.38 -10.60 15.44
CA ASN A 124 -11.48 -11.16 14.64
C ASN A 124 -11.67 -10.53 13.24
N ALA A 125 -10.60 -9.99 12.63
CA ALA A 125 -10.73 -9.24 11.38
C ALA A 125 -10.99 -10.07 10.12
N VAL A 126 -10.60 -11.36 10.08
CA VAL A 126 -10.73 -12.19 8.88
C VAL A 126 -11.01 -13.65 9.22
N GLU A 127 -11.97 -14.26 8.53
CA GLU A 127 -12.23 -15.70 8.55
C GLU A 127 -11.14 -16.47 7.77
N ASN A 128 -10.60 -17.52 8.38
CA ASN A 128 -9.43 -18.27 7.86
C ASN A 128 -9.63 -18.83 6.44
N THR A 129 -10.88 -19.06 6.01
CA THR A 129 -11.24 -19.54 4.67
C THR A 129 -11.02 -18.51 3.57
N GLN A 130 -11.11 -17.21 3.88
CA GLN A 130 -10.90 -16.13 2.92
C GLN A 130 -9.40 -15.91 2.61
N LEU A 131 -8.51 -16.39 3.49
CA LEU A 131 -7.06 -16.19 3.39
C LEU A 131 -6.33 -17.28 2.60
N LYS A 132 -7.00 -18.38 2.26
CA LYS A 132 -6.37 -19.53 1.61
C LYS A 132 -5.64 -19.17 0.29
N PRO A 133 -6.22 -18.36 -0.63
CA PRO A 133 -5.52 -17.97 -1.84
C PRO A 133 -4.25 -17.14 -1.57
N LEU A 134 -4.24 -16.34 -0.50
CA LEU A 134 -3.07 -15.55 -0.12
C LEU A 134 -1.97 -16.43 0.48
N LYS A 135 -2.32 -17.41 1.32
CA LYS A 135 -1.36 -18.40 1.85
C LYS A 135 -0.58 -19.10 0.73
N ASP A 136 -1.27 -19.53 -0.31
CA ASP A 136 -0.68 -20.31 -1.39
C ASP A 136 0.35 -19.49 -2.18
N ILE A 137 0.20 -18.15 -2.25
CA ILE A 137 1.15 -17.25 -2.91
C ILE A 137 2.46 -17.08 -2.12
N PHE A 138 2.40 -17.15 -0.79
CA PHE A 138 3.55 -16.85 0.06
C PHE A 138 4.27 -18.08 0.65
N ASN A 139 3.67 -19.27 0.55
CA ASN A 139 4.26 -20.53 1.03
C ASN A 139 5.10 -21.29 -0.01
N HIS A 140 5.33 -20.69 -1.18
CA HIS A 140 6.22 -21.16 -2.25
C HIS A 140 7.26 -20.10 -2.58
#